data_AF-A0A8C3I194-F1
#
_entry.id   AF-A0A8C3I194-F1
#
_cell.length_a   1.000
_cell.length_b   1.000
_cell.length_c   1.000
_cell.angle_alpha   90.00
_cell.angle_beta   90.00
_cell.angle_gamma   90.00
#
_symmetry.space_group_name_H-M   'P 1'
#
loop_
_entity.id
_entity.type
_entity.pdbx_description
1 polymer ?
#
loop_
_entity_poly.entity_id
_entity_poly.type
_entity_poly.pdbx_seq_one_letter_code
_entity_poly.pdbx_strand_id
1 'polypeptide(L)'
;AVWGALDWTAGGAAGQDWQSWSNRTSWCLADHLVFLPSLSETLCYTDDTAMARCVVRSLLAKGEFDQVDMARRFAEEHKKEPDRGYGMAVVKVFKKLLSPKCSDVFEPARVQFNGKGSYGNGGAMRVAGVSLIYPEVQDVKKFAKLSAELTHANSLGYNGAILQALAVHLALQGELSRESFLEQLIGHMEDVEADDKSLADARAMGFEELPFSRRLKKIKEFLELSTVPKSDVLLELGNGIAALESVPTAIYSFLRSMKSDPDIPDHYNNLQRVIIYCISLGGDTDTIATMAGAIAGAYYGEEQVPPCWEQSCEAFQETEMLANSLHELYCQRL
;
A
#
# COMPACT_ATOMS: atom_id res chain seq x y z
N ALA A 1 3.63 -14.09 -2.79
CA ALA A 1 2.34 -14.53 -2.23
C ALA A 1 1.42 -13.37 -1.77
N VAL A 2 1.89 -12.37 -1.00
CA VAL A 2 0.99 -11.51 -0.19
C VAL A 2 0.29 -10.33 -0.93
N TRP A 3 0.65 -10.05 -2.19
CA TRP A 3 0.17 -8.85 -2.94
C TRP A 3 -1.31 -8.85 -3.35
N GLY A 4 -1.90 -10.02 -3.58
CA GLY A 4 -3.28 -10.17 -4.05
C GLY A 4 -4.17 -10.89 -3.04
N ALA A 5 -3.59 -11.38 -1.95
CA ALA A 5 -4.31 -12.16 -0.96
C ALA A 5 -4.95 -11.29 0.13
N LEU A 6 -4.94 -9.95 0.05
CA LEU A 6 -5.33 -9.05 1.17
C LEU A 6 -6.11 -7.79 0.76
N ASP A 7 -6.43 -7.66 -0.52
CA ASP A 7 -7.23 -6.58 -1.12
C ASP A 7 -8.75 -6.85 -0.92
N TRP A 8 -9.18 -6.90 0.35
CA TRP A 8 -10.41 -7.60 0.76
C TRP A 8 -11.63 -6.70 0.94
N THR A 9 -11.46 -5.38 1.02
CA THR A 9 -12.53 -4.54 1.56
C THR A 9 -13.35 -3.76 0.53
N ALA A 10 -13.23 -4.04 -0.77
CA ALA A 10 -14.10 -3.39 -1.76
C ALA A 10 -14.73 -4.31 -2.82
N GLY A 11 -14.30 -5.57 -2.97
CA GLY A 11 -14.68 -6.38 -4.14
C GLY A 11 -16.00 -7.15 -4.09
N GLY A 12 -16.68 -7.23 -2.94
CA GLY A 12 -17.97 -7.93 -2.81
C GLY A 12 -19.06 -7.00 -2.27
N ALA A 13 -20.32 -7.43 -2.29
CA ALA A 13 -21.41 -6.74 -1.58
C ALA A 13 -21.06 -6.41 -0.11
N ALA A 14 -20.13 -7.15 0.49
CA ALA A 14 -19.56 -6.88 1.81
C ALA A 14 -18.56 -5.69 1.86
N GLY A 15 -17.82 -5.39 0.79
CA GLY A 15 -16.85 -4.28 0.76
C GLY A 15 -17.50 -2.89 0.82
N GLN A 16 -18.64 -2.73 0.15
CA GLN A 16 -19.50 -1.55 0.32
C GLN A 16 -20.07 -1.46 1.74
N ASP A 17 -20.30 -2.59 2.42
CA ASP A 17 -20.70 -2.60 3.82
C ASP A 17 -19.53 -2.18 4.75
N TRP A 18 -18.29 -2.63 4.54
CA TRP A 18 -17.15 -2.30 5.42
C TRP A 18 -16.74 -0.83 5.41
N GLN A 19 -16.78 -0.17 4.25
CA GLN A 19 -16.48 1.28 4.14
C GLN A 19 -17.48 2.16 4.91
N SER A 20 -18.66 1.62 5.27
CA SER A 20 -19.72 2.33 6.00
C SER A 20 -19.82 2.00 7.49
N TRP A 21 -19.04 1.03 8.01
CA TRP A 21 -19.16 0.52 9.37
C TRP A 21 -18.24 1.25 10.37
N SER A 22 -18.57 2.50 10.67
CA SER A 22 -17.79 3.35 11.60
C SER A 22 -18.00 3.08 13.10
N ASN A 23 -18.76 2.04 13.52
CA ASN A 23 -19.30 1.99 14.89
C ASN A 23 -19.46 0.61 15.56
N ARG A 24 -18.73 -0.46 15.18
CA ARG A 24 -18.80 -1.75 15.93
C ARG A 24 -17.47 -2.19 16.52
N THR A 25 -17.58 -2.83 17.69
CA THR A 25 -16.49 -3.34 18.53
C THR A 25 -15.65 -4.40 17.80
N SER A 26 -14.36 -4.48 18.14
CA SER A 26 -13.37 -5.48 17.64
C SER A 26 -13.89 -6.92 17.65
N TRP A 27 -14.71 -7.26 18.63
CA TRP A 27 -15.34 -8.58 18.79
C TRP A 27 -16.22 -9.01 17.61
N CYS A 28 -16.99 -8.10 16.98
CA CYS A 28 -17.83 -8.45 15.81
C CYS A 28 -17.02 -8.75 14.53
N LEU A 29 -15.84 -8.14 14.39
CA LEU A 29 -14.96 -8.34 13.23
C LEU A 29 -14.23 -9.68 13.29
N ALA A 30 -13.72 -10.06 14.46
CA ALA A 30 -13.12 -11.36 14.68
C ALA A 30 -14.14 -12.49 14.44
N ASP A 31 -15.38 -12.34 14.92
CA ASP A 31 -16.44 -13.31 14.67
C ASP A 31 -16.83 -13.40 13.18
N HIS A 32 -16.87 -12.28 12.44
CA HIS A 32 -17.14 -12.31 10.99
C HIS A 32 -15.98 -12.90 10.16
N LEU A 33 -14.72 -12.70 10.57
CA LEU A 33 -13.57 -13.36 9.94
C LEU A 33 -13.52 -14.87 10.28
N VAL A 34 -14.05 -15.28 11.44
CA VAL A 34 -14.32 -16.69 11.78
C VAL A 34 -15.39 -17.31 10.86
N PHE A 35 -16.27 -16.51 10.24
CA PHE A 35 -17.28 -16.98 9.28
C PHE A 35 -16.83 -17.02 7.82
N LEU A 36 -15.67 -16.44 7.45
CA LEU A 36 -15.13 -16.52 6.09
C LEU A 36 -14.89 -17.96 5.58
N PRO A 37 -14.44 -18.94 6.39
CA PRO A 37 -14.32 -20.34 5.96
C PRO A 37 -15.65 -21.00 5.59
N SER A 38 -16.79 -20.37 5.95
CA SER A 38 -18.13 -20.89 5.67
C SER A 38 -18.82 -20.21 4.47
N LEU A 39 -18.23 -19.15 3.93
CA LEU A 39 -18.71 -18.49 2.73
C LEU A 39 -18.07 -19.18 1.52
N SER A 40 -18.89 -19.84 0.69
CA SER A 40 -18.50 -20.42 -0.59
C SER A 40 -18.17 -19.38 -1.67
N GLU A 41 -17.91 -18.13 -1.28
CA GLU A 41 -17.79 -16.99 -2.19
C GLU A 41 -16.33 -16.54 -2.28
N THR A 42 -15.81 -16.52 -3.50
CA THR A 42 -14.50 -15.94 -3.81
C THR A 42 -14.52 -14.42 -3.59
N LEU A 43 -13.53 -13.91 -2.88
CA LEU A 43 -13.31 -12.48 -2.65
C LEU A 43 -12.65 -11.85 -3.88
N CYS A 44 -13.35 -10.94 -4.55
CA CYS A 44 -12.82 -10.21 -5.69
C CYS A 44 -11.79 -9.15 -5.26
N TYR A 45 -10.75 -8.96 -6.08
CA TYR A 45 -9.77 -7.88 -5.87
C TYR A 45 -10.26 -6.54 -6.45
N THR A 46 -9.60 -5.44 -6.05
CA THR A 46 -9.92 -4.05 -6.42
C THR A 46 -8.83 -3.43 -7.31
N ASP A 47 -8.83 -2.10 -7.48
CA ASP A 47 -7.80 -1.41 -8.23
C ASP A 47 -6.40 -1.51 -7.61
N ASP A 48 -6.30 -1.73 -6.30
CA ASP A 48 -5.05 -2.03 -5.59
C ASP A 48 -4.30 -3.18 -6.26
N THR A 49 -4.92 -4.36 -6.30
CA THR A 49 -4.32 -5.57 -6.90
C THR A 49 -4.19 -5.44 -8.41
N ALA A 50 -5.19 -4.85 -9.09
CA ALA A 50 -5.14 -4.67 -10.54
C ALA A 50 -3.89 -3.85 -10.94
N MET A 51 -3.64 -2.75 -10.23
CA MET A 51 -2.49 -1.88 -10.49
C MET A 51 -1.18 -2.48 -10.01
N ALA A 52 -1.16 -3.21 -8.89
CA ALA A 52 0.02 -3.96 -8.43
C ALA A 52 0.45 -4.99 -9.48
N ARG A 53 -0.49 -5.74 -10.06
CA ARG A 53 -0.21 -6.69 -11.16
C ARG A 53 0.36 -5.98 -12.39
N CYS A 54 -0.10 -4.78 -12.73
CA CYS A 54 0.49 -4.00 -13.82
C CYS A 54 1.95 -3.61 -13.55
N VAL A 55 2.28 -3.19 -12.32
CA VAL A 55 3.66 -2.87 -11.92
C VAL A 55 4.53 -4.12 -12.13
N VAL A 56 4.12 -5.24 -11.53
CA VAL A 56 4.87 -6.50 -11.60
C VAL A 56 5.05 -6.99 -13.03
N ARG A 57 3.98 -7.01 -13.83
CA ARG A 57 4.04 -7.43 -15.24
C ARG A 57 4.95 -6.52 -16.08
N SER A 58 5.01 -5.22 -15.78
CA SER A 58 5.94 -4.30 -16.47
C SER A 58 7.39 -4.64 -16.14
N LEU A 59 7.69 -4.79 -14.85
CA LEU A 59 9.03 -5.14 -14.36
C LEU A 59 9.51 -6.48 -14.94
N LEU A 60 8.64 -7.50 -14.98
CA LEU A 60 8.96 -8.80 -15.58
C LEU A 60 9.19 -8.71 -17.09
N ALA A 61 8.34 -7.96 -17.81
CA ALA A 61 8.45 -7.86 -19.27
C ALA A 61 9.67 -7.07 -19.74
N LYS A 62 10.16 -6.15 -18.91
CA LYS A 62 11.25 -5.24 -19.25
C LYS A 62 12.56 -5.60 -18.56
N GLY A 63 12.51 -6.44 -17.53
CA GLY A 63 13.64 -6.73 -16.66
C GLY A 63 14.01 -5.55 -15.75
N GLU A 64 13.48 -4.35 -15.97
CA GLU A 64 13.73 -3.11 -15.23
C GLU A 64 12.52 -2.16 -15.33
N PHE A 65 12.59 -1.02 -14.66
CA PHE A 65 11.57 0.03 -14.74
C PHE A 65 11.58 0.70 -16.12
N ASP A 66 10.44 0.60 -16.81
CA ASP A 66 10.15 1.32 -18.06
C ASP A 66 8.85 2.12 -17.85
N GLN A 67 8.97 3.44 -17.74
CA GLN A 67 7.84 4.33 -17.50
C GLN A 67 6.77 4.27 -18.59
N VAL A 68 7.16 4.02 -19.85
CA VAL A 68 6.21 4.00 -20.97
C VAL A 68 5.40 2.71 -20.95
N ASP A 69 6.08 1.59 -20.72
CA ASP A 69 5.43 0.29 -20.61
C ASP A 69 4.48 0.22 -19.41
N MET A 70 4.94 0.68 -18.24
CA MET A 70 4.13 0.67 -17.02
C MET A 70 2.90 1.57 -17.15
N ALA A 71 3.07 2.78 -17.70
CA ALA A 71 1.94 3.71 -17.93
C ALA A 71 0.91 3.13 -18.90
N ARG A 72 1.36 2.50 -19.98
CA ARG A 72 0.48 1.82 -20.94
C ARG A 72 -0.30 0.70 -20.26
N ARG A 73 0.36 -0.14 -19.46
CA ARG A 73 -0.29 -1.25 -18.75
C ARG A 73 -1.36 -0.77 -17.77
N PHE A 74 -1.11 0.30 -17.02
CA PHE A 74 -2.14 0.89 -16.16
C PHE A 74 -3.38 1.30 -16.95
N ALA A 75 -3.17 1.95 -18.08
CA ALA A 75 -4.26 2.47 -18.87
C ALA A 75 -5.04 1.35 -19.61
N GLU A 76 -4.34 0.31 -20.06
CA GLU A 76 -4.94 -0.88 -20.68
C GLU A 76 -5.72 -1.74 -19.65
N GLU A 77 -5.19 -1.91 -18.44
CA GLU A 77 -5.88 -2.66 -17.37
C GLU A 77 -7.18 -1.98 -16.98
N HIS A 78 -7.16 -0.66 -16.69
CA HIS A 78 -8.40 0.08 -16.44
C HIS A 78 -9.37 0.02 -17.63
N LYS A 79 -8.89 0.04 -18.88
CA LYS A 79 -9.76 -0.10 -20.05
C LYS A 79 -10.43 -1.48 -20.10
N LYS A 80 -9.73 -2.53 -19.67
CA LYS A 80 -10.18 -3.91 -19.65
C LYS A 80 -11.18 -4.17 -18.51
N GLU A 81 -10.86 -3.68 -17.30
CA GLU A 81 -11.63 -3.90 -16.08
C GLU A 81 -11.89 -2.56 -15.35
N PRO A 82 -12.72 -1.64 -15.91
CA PRO A 82 -12.88 -0.29 -15.36
C PRO A 82 -13.60 -0.24 -14.01
N ASP A 83 -14.37 -1.28 -13.66
CA ASP A 83 -15.25 -1.31 -12.50
C ASP A 83 -14.57 -1.93 -11.25
N ARG A 84 -13.24 -1.79 -11.13
CA ARG A 84 -12.44 -2.34 -10.03
C ARG A 84 -12.29 -1.45 -8.79
N GLY A 85 -12.89 -0.24 -8.79
CA GLY A 85 -12.82 0.66 -7.62
C GLY A 85 -12.01 1.95 -7.83
N TYR A 86 -11.43 2.15 -9.02
CA TYR A 86 -10.56 3.29 -9.32
C TYR A 86 -11.13 4.66 -8.93
N GLY A 87 -10.29 5.46 -8.27
CA GLY A 87 -10.59 6.87 -8.01
C GLY A 87 -10.92 7.67 -9.28
N MET A 88 -12.02 8.43 -9.25
CA MET A 88 -12.52 9.18 -10.41
C MET A 88 -11.51 10.12 -11.07
N ALA A 89 -10.56 10.66 -10.29
CA ALA A 89 -9.51 11.53 -10.79
C ALA A 89 -8.48 10.77 -11.65
N VAL A 90 -8.05 9.57 -11.20
CA VAL A 90 -7.04 8.77 -11.91
C VAL A 90 -7.58 8.18 -13.22
N VAL A 91 -8.90 7.96 -13.32
CA VAL A 91 -9.54 7.57 -14.59
C VAL A 91 -9.25 8.56 -15.73
N LYS A 92 -9.12 9.85 -15.43
CA LYS A 92 -8.75 10.87 -16.44
C LYS A 92 -7.31 10.71 -16.90
N VAL A 93 -6.41 10.26 -16.03
CA VAL A 93 -5.02 9.94 -16.37
C VAL A 93 -4.97 8.77 -17.35
N PHE A 94 -5.67 7.67 -17.05
CA PHE A 94 -5.70 6.49 -17.93
C PHE A 94 -6.25 6.82 -19.32
N LYS A 95 -7.33 7.60 -19.40
CA LYS A 95 -7.88 8.06 -20.70
C LYS A 95 -6.87 8.86 -21.52
N LYS A 96 -6.06 9.71 -20.86
CA LYS A 96 -5.01 10.48 -21.53
C LYS A 96 -3.83 9.61 -21.97
N LEU A 97 -3.42 8.65 -21.14
CA LEU A 97 -2.32 7.72 -21.46
C LEU A 97 -2.62 6.85 -22.69
N LEU A 98 -3.89 6.50 -22.92
CA LEU A 98 -4.33 5.79 -24.14
C LEU A 98 -4.42 6.68 -25.38
N SER A 99 -4.31 8.00 -25.23
CA SER A 99 -4.38 8.92 -26.36
C SER A 99 -3.11 8.81 -27.21
N PRO A 100 -3.21 8.69 -28.55
CA PRO A 100 -2.03 8.72 -29.42
C PRO A 100 -1.30 10.07 -29.39
N LYS A 101 -1.89 11.09 -28.76
CA LYS A 101 -1.28 12.41 -28.54
C LYS A 101 -0.42 12.48 -27.27
N CYS A 102 -0.40 11.44 -26.44
CA CYS A 102 0.40 11.40 -25.22
C CYS A 102 1.85 11.05 -25.56
N SER A 103 2.72 12.06 -25.63
CA SER A 103 4.17 11.87 -25.82
C SER A 103 4.95 11.80 -24.50
N ASP A 104 4.43 12.42 -23.45
CA ASP A 104 5.00 12.41 -22.10
C ASP A 104 4.04 11.71 -21.14
N VAL A 105 4.43 10.52 -20.68
CA VAL A 105 3.59 9.67 -19.81
C VAL A 105 3.40 10.22 -18.38
N PHE A 106 4.18 11.23 -17.99
CA PHE A 106 4.02 11.90 -16.70
C PHE A 106 3.11 13.14 -16.76
N GLU A 107 2.91 13.73 -17.95
CA GLU A 107 2.05 14.92 -18.12
C GLU A 107 0.63 14.71 -17.59
N PRO A 108 -0.06 13.59 -17.87
CA PRO A 108 -1.43 13.41 -17.44
C PRO A 108 -1.62 13.51 -15.93
N ALA A 109 -0.65 13.00 -15.16
CA ALA A 109 -0.63 13.08 -13.70
C ALA A 109 -0.34 14.50 -13.20
N ARG A 110 0.63 15.19 -13.83
CA ARG A 110 1.01 16.56 -13.45
C ARG A 110 -0.13 17.55 -13.56
N VAL A 111 -0.99 17.41 -14.56
CA VAL A 111 -2.11 18.34 -14.78
C VAL A 111 -3.37 18.02 -13.97
N GLN A 112 -3.36 16.94 -13.17
CA GLN A 112 -4.44 16.70 -12.22
C GLN A 112 -4.52 17.83 -11.18
N PHE A 113 -5.73 18.07 -10.65
CA PHE A 113 -5.97 19.04 -9.57
C PHE A 113 -5.38 20.43 -9.85
N ASN A 114 -5.66 20.96 -11.06
CA ASN A 114 -5.18 22.27 -11.51
C ASN A 114 -3.64 22.40 -11.49
N GLY A 115 -2.93 21.31 -11.80
CA GLY A 115 -1.47 21.30 -11.82
C GLY A 115 -0.82 20.90 -10.50
N LYS A 116 -1.60 20.64 -9.45
CA LYS A 116 -1.08 20.26 -8.13
C LYS A 116 -0.71 18.77 -8.03
N GLY A 117 -1.26 17.94 -8.92
CA GLY A 117 -1.14 16.48 -8.85
C GLY A 117 -2.00 15.85 -7.76
N SER A 118 -2.18 14.53 -7.83
CA SER A 118 -2.89 13.75 -6.81
C SER A 118 -2.00 13.49 -5.60
N TYR A 119 -2.53 13.67 -4.39
CA TYR A 119 -1.92 13.25 -3.11
C TYR A 119 -2.50 11.93 -2.55
N GLY A 120 -3.36 11.27 -3.33
CA GLY A 120 -3.95 9.98 -2.97
C GLY A 120 -2.92 8.86 -2.78
N ASN A 121 -3.34 7.79 -2.11
CA ASN A 121 -2.50 6.64 -1.78
C ASN A 121 -2.34 5.62 -2.93
N GLY A 122 -3.01 5.84 -4.07
CA GLY A 122 -2.99 4.87 -5.17
C GLY A 122 -1.60 4.64 -5.80
N GLY A 123 -0.65 5.56 -5.58
CA GLY A 123 0.76 5.34 -5.89
C GLY A 123 1.40 4.29 -4.96
N ALA A 124 1.09 4.36 -3.67
CA ALA A 124 1.63 3.50 -2.61
C ALA A 124 1.00 2.10 -2.61
N MET A 125 -0.30 1.98 -2.86
CA MET A 125 -1.03 0.70 -2.82
C MET A 125 -0.44 -0.39 -3.74
N ARG A 126 0.22 0.03 -4.81
CA ARG A 126 0.78 -0.85 -5.87
C ARG A 126 2.30 -0.92 -5.90
N VAL A 127 2.99 -0.18 -5.03
CA VAL A 127 4.40 0.17 -5.26
C VAL A 127 5.34 -1.00 -5.02
N ALA A 128 4.99 -1.92 -4.13
CA ALA A 128 6.07 -2.61 -3.44
C ALA A 128 6.60 -3.87 -4.16
N GLY A 129 6.08 -4.17 -5.36
CA GLY A 129 6.82 -4.94 -6.38
C GLY A 129 8.17 -4.30 -6.77
N VAL A 130 8.31 -2.97 -6.66
CA VAL A 130 9.59 -2.25 -6.81
C VAL A 130 10.60 -2.74 -5.77
N SER A 131 10.21 -2.83 -4.50
CA SER A 131 11.09 -3.24 -3.40
C SER A 131 11.53 -4.70 -3.49
N LEU A 132 10.79 -5.53 -4.22
CA LEU A 132 11.12 -6.95 -4.40
C LEU A 132 12.22 -7.21 -5.42
N ILE A 133 12.50 -6.26 -6.33
CA ILE A 133 13.48 -6.47 -7.42
C ILE A 133 14.71 -5.55 -7.33
N TYR A 134 14.61 -4.45 -6.58
CA TYR A 134 15.69 -3.49 -6.41
C TYR A 134 16.33 -3.66 -5.02
N PRO A 135 17.56 -4.22 -4.93
CA PRO A 135 18.23 -4.42 -3.65
C PRO A 135 18.78 -3.11 -3.07
N GLU A 136 19.09 -2.13 -3.90
CA GLU A 136 19.68 -0.87 -3.46
C GLU A 136 18.59 0.12 -3.06
N VAL A 137 18.68 0.65 -1.83
CA VAL A 137 17.69 1.61 -1.29
C VAL A 137 17.51 2.85 -2.17
N GLN A 138 18.56 3.29 -2.86
CA GLN A 138 18.50 4.43 -3.78
C GLN A 138 17.61 4.13 -5.00
N ASP A 139 17.69 2.91 -5.54
CA ASP A 139 16.84 2.47 -6.64
C ASP A 139 15.40 2.27 -6.16
N VAL A 140 15.20 1.74 -4.95
CA VAL A 140 13.86 1.66 -4.34
C VAL A 140 13.21 3.04 -4.28
N LYS A 141 13.89 4.06 -3.72
CA LYS A 141 13.37 5.44 -3.66
C LYS A 141 13.08 6.00 -5.05
N LYS A 142 14.04 5.85 -5.98
CA LYS A 142 13.93 6.37 -7.34
C LYS A 142 12.76 5.77 -8.11
N PHE A 143 12.65 4.44 -8.15
CA PHE A 143 11.64 3.75 -8.95
C PHE A 143 10.27 3.72 -8.26
N ALA A 144 10.20 3.80 -6.92
CA ALA A 144 8.95 4.07 -6.21
C ALA A 144 8.39 5.45 -6.60
N LYS A 145 9.25 6.48 -6.62
CA LYS A 145 8.86 7.83 -7.06
C LYS A 145 8.37 7.83 -8.51
N LEU A 146 9.17 7.33 -9.45
CA LEU A 146 8.85 7.35 -10.87
C LEU A 146 7.59 6.53 -11.18
N SER A 147 7.40 5.37 -10.56
CA SER A 147 6.18 4.56 -10.76
C SER A 147 4.92 5.23 -10.19
N ALA A 148 5.04 5.97 -9.08
CA ALA A 148 3.95 6.75 -8.50
C ALA A 148 3.59 7.97 -9.37
N GLU A 149 4.59 8.70 -9.85
CA GLU A 149 4.45 9.92 -10.67
C GLU A 149 3.67 9.73 -11.97
N LEU A 150 3.56 8.48 -12.47
CA LEU A 150 2.66 8.14 -13.59
C LEU A 150 1.18 8.47 -13.32
N THR A 151 0.80 8.66 -12.05
CA THR A 151 -0.58 8.98 -11.62
C THR A 151 -0.65 10.04 -10.51
N HIS A 152 0.38 10.14 -9.68
CA HIS A 152 0.44 10.95 -8.46
C HIS A 152 1.65 11.90 -8.53
N ALA A 153 1.45 13.10 -9.07
CA ALA A 153 2.51 14.09 -9.27
C ALA A 153 2.69 15.08 -8.08
N ASN A 154 1.85 14.97 -7.06
CA ASN A 154 2.03 15.72 -5.81
C ASN A 154 3.01 14.95 -4.91
N SER A 155 3.91 15.64 -4.22
CA SER A 155 4.88 15.02 -3.31
C SER A 155 4.22 14.22 -2.21
N LEU A 156 3.06 14.64 -1.69
CA LEU A 156 2.34 13.88 -0.69
C LEU A 156 1.92 12.51 -1.21
N GLY A 157 1.62 12.40 -2.51
CA GLY A 157 1.28 11.13 -3.16
C GLY A 157 2.51 10.25 -3.40
N TYR A 158 3.54 10.77 -4.10
CA TYR A 158 4.71 9.95 -4.43
C TYR A 158 5.65 9.70 -3.24
N ASN A 159 5.73 10.59 -2.24
CA ASN A 159 6.50 10.35 -1.02
C ASN A 159 5.85 9.27 -0.15
N GLY A 160 4.51 9.16 -0.17
CA GLY A 160 3.82 8.02 0.43
C GLY A 160 4.18 6.70 -0.24
N ALA A 161 4.31 6.70 -1.58
CA ALA A 161 4.76 5.52 -2.31
C ALA A 161 6.23 5.17 -2.00
N ILE A 162 7.11 6.16 -1.88
CA ILE A 162 8.50 5.97 -1.43
C ILE A 162 8.52 5.38 -0.02
N LEU A 163 7.74 5.93 0.92
CA LEU A 163 7.67 5.43 2.29
C LEU A 163 7.18 3.98 2.35
N GLN A 164 6.11 3.66 1.62
CA GLN A 164 5.60 2.28 1.55
C GLN A 164 6.64 1.31 0.96
N ALA A 165 7.32 1.72 -0.11
CA ALA A 165 8.37 0.91 -0.73
C ALA A 165 9.55 0.69 0.23
N LEU A 166 9.98 1.71 0.96
CA LEU A 166 11.02 1.61 1.98
C LEU A 166 10.61 0.69 3.13
N ALA A 167 9.36 0.76 3.59
CA ALA A 167 8.86 -0.12 4.64
C ALA A 167 8.91 -1.60 4.22
N VAL A 168 8.52 -1.91 2.98
CA VAL A 168 8.64 -3.27 2.43
C VAL A 168 10.11 -3.66 2.25
N HIS A 169 10.95 -2.75 1.75
CA HIS A 169 12.37 -3.00 1.58
C HIS A 169 13.07 -3.35 2.90
N LEU A 170 12.81 -2.60 3.98
CA LEU A 170 13.33 -2.90 5.32
C LEU A 170 12.76 -4.21 5.88
N ALA A 171 11.49 -4.51 5.61
CA ALA A 171 10.87 -5.76 6.05
C ALA A 171 11.54 -6.99 5.43
N LEU A 172 11.96 -6.92 4.16
CA LEU A 172 12.67 -8.00 3.44
C LEU A 172 14.06 -8.29 4.01
N GLN A 173 14.69 -7.32 4.69
CA GLN A 173 16.02 -7.53 5.28
C GLN A 173 16.00 -8.40 6.54
N GLY A 174 14.82 -8.62 7.14
CA GLY A 174 14.66 -9.41 8.36
C GLY A 174 15.29 -8.76 9.61
N GLU A 175 15.02 -9.36 10.77
CA GLU A 175 15.71 -9.14 12.06
C GLU A 175 15.73 -7.71 12.66
N LEU A 176 15.12 -6.71 12.00
CA LEU A 176 15.04 -5.35 12.54
C LEU A 176 14.10 -5.27 13.74
N SER A 177 14.56 -4.59 14.80
CA SER A 177 13.69 -4.19 15.91
C SER A 177 12.70 -3.11 15.44
N ARG A 178 11.53 -2.99 16.10
CA ARG A 178 10.55 -1.94 15.81
C ARG A 178 11.16 -0.53 15.85
N GLU A 179 12.10 -0.32 16.76
CA GLU A 179 12.82 0.95 16.91
C GLU A 179 13.75 1.21 15.73
N SER A 180 14.61 0.25 15.38
CA SER A 180 15.54 0.41 14.24
C SER A 180 14.80 0.55 12.92
N PHE A 181 13.69 -0.18 12.73
CA PHE A 181 12.83 -0.06 11.57
C PHE A 181 12.29 1.37 11.41
N LEU A 182 11.77 1.97 12.49
CA LEU A 182 11.26 3.34 12.47
C LEU A 182 12.35 4.38 12.28
N GLU A 183 13.50 4.22 12.94
CA GLU A 183 14.60 5.18 12.82
C GLU A 183 15.15 5.25 11.40
N GLN A 184 15.26 4.11 10.71
CA GLN A 184 15.65 4.07 9.30
C GLN A 184 14.60 4.73 8.40
N LEU A 185 13.31 4.48 8.63
CA LEU A 185 12.24 5.15 7.87
C LEU A 185 12.24 6.66 8.11
N ILE A 186 12.40 7.11 9.36
CA ILE A 186 12.46 8.54 9.70
C ILE A 186 13.63 9.18 8.99
N GLY A 187 14.85 8.63 9.12
CA GLY A 187 16.03 9.20 8.47
C GLY A 187 15.88 9.28 6.95
N HIS A 188 15.36 8.23 6.32
CA HIS A 188 15.11 8.26 4.88
C HIS A 188 14.03 9.25 4.46
N MET A 189 12.98 9.46 5.25
CA MET A 189 11.92 10.40 4.93
C MET A 189 12.31 11.85 5.21
N GLU A 190 13.15 12.11 6.22
CA GLU A 190 13.71 13.44 6.44
C GLU A 190 14.54 13.88 5.23
N ASP A 191 15.35 12.98 4.66
CA ASP A 191 16.09 13.25 3.41
C ASP A 191 15.16 13.45 2.21
N VAL A 192 14.11 12.62 2.08
CA VAL A 192 13.17 12.67 0.94
C VAL A 192 12.29 13.90 0.98
N GLU A 193 11.84 14.32 2.17
CA GLU A 193 10.92 15.45 2.34
C GLU A 193 11.63 16.81 2.41
N ALA A 194 12.96 16.83 2.53
CA ALA A 194 13.77 18.05 2.57
C ALA A 194 13.89 18.77 1.21
N ASP A 195 13.43 18.16 0.10
CA ASP A 195 13.49 18.80 -1.22
C ASP A 195 12.48 19.94 -1.38
N ASP A 196 12.84 20.97 -2.15
CA ASP A 196 12.04 22.19 -2.33
C ASP A 196 10.60 21.91 -2.81
N LYS A 197 10.39 20.90 -3.67
CA LYS A 197 9.05 20.56 -4.16
C LYS A 197 8.23 19.90 -3.05
N SER A 198 8.84 19.01 -2.25
CA SER A 198 8.17 18.39 -1.11
C SER A 198 7.69 19.43 -0.09
N LEU A 199 8.54 20.39 0.26
CA LEU A 199 8.20 21.50 1.17
C LEU A 199 7.10 22.41 0.59
N ALA A 200 7.16 22.72 -0.70
CA ALA A 200 6.17 23.56 -1.37
C ALA A 200 4.78 22.88 -1.45
N ASP A 201 4.73 21.61 -1.82
CA ASP A 201 3.49 20.84 -1.92
C ASP A 201 2.84 20.66 -0.53
N ALA A 202 3.62 20.36 0.52
CA ALA A 202 3.11 20.27 1.90
C ALA A 202 2.49 21.59 2.36
N ARG A 203 3.20 22.71 2.16
CA ARG A 203 2.72 24.06 2.51
C ARG A 203 1.46 24.45 1.74
N ALA A 204 1.39 24.12 0.44
CA ALA A 204 0.24 24.39 -0.40
C ALA A 204 -1.02 23.61 0.03
N MET A 205 -0.84 22.52 0.77
CA MET A 205 -1.90 21.69 1.34
C MET A 205 -2.19 22.01 2.83
N GLY A 206 -1.52 23.00 3.40
CA GLY A 206 -1.71 23.43 4.80
C GLY A 206 -1.05 22.52 5.82
N PHE A 207 -0.15 21.62 5.39
CA PHE A 207 0.65 20.81 6.31
C PHE A 207 1.93 21.55 6.73
N GLU A 208 2.41 21.19 7.90
CA GLU A 208 3.76 21.57 8.33
C GLU A 208 4.83 20.78 7.54
N GLU A 209 6.07 21.25 7.61
CA GLU A 209 7.20 20.63 6.91
C GLU A 209 7.49 19.22 7.44
N LEU A 210 7.90 18.32 6.54
CA LEU A 210 8.19 16.89 6.79
C LEU A 210 6.98 16.10 7.34
N PRO A 211 5.80 16.14 6.69
CA PRO A 211 4.58 15.56 7.21
C PRO A 211 4.65 14.03 7.45
N PHE A 212 5.32 13.26 6.59
CA PHE A 212 5.50 11.82 6.80
C PHE A 212 6.43 11.55 7.98
N SER A 213 7.56 12.25 8.05
CA SER A 213 8.52 12.15 9.15
C SER A 213 7.87 12.44 10.51
N ARG A 214 6.95 13.41 10.57
CA ARG A 214 6.16 13.70 11.77
C ARG A 214 5.23 12.56 12.15
N ARG A 215 4.51 11.95 11.19
CA ARG A 215 3.66 10.78 11.47
C ARG A 215 4.49 9.57 11.90
N LEU A 216 5.68 9.37 11.35
CA LEU A 216 6.60 8.31 11.80
C LEU A 216 7.10 8.55 13.23
N LYS A 217 7.41 9.80 13.61
CA LYS A 217 7.74 10.16 15.00
C LYS A 217 6.54 9.91 15.94
N LYS A 218 5.33 10.21 15.48
CA LYS A 218 4.10 9.91 16.23
C LYS A 218 3.88 8.41 16.42
N ILE A 219 4.21 7.60 15.42
CA ILE A 219 4.22 6.14 15.52
C ILE A 219 5.23 5.67 16.57
N LYS A 220 6.43 6.27 16.63
CA LYS A 220 7.43 5.96 17.66
C LYS A 220 6.85 6.20 19.07
N GLU A 221 6.22 7.36 19.30
CA GLU A 221 5.52 7.66 20.56
C GLU A 221 4.44 6.62 20.90
N PHE A 222 3.60 6.25 19.92
CA PHE A 222 2.52 5.28 20.14
C PHE A 222 3.01 3.87 20.49
N LEU A 223 4.17 3.44 19.95
CA LEU A 223 4.71 2.10 20.25
C LEU A 223 5.38 1.98 21.62
N GLU A 224 5.66 3.12 22.28
CA GLU A 224 6.16 3.19 23.66
C GLU A 224 5.02 3.09 24.69
N LEU A 225 3.80 3.44 24.30
CA LEU A 225 2.62 3.33 25.15
C LEU A 225 2.18 1.87 25.31
N SER A 226 1.66 1.53 26.50
CA SER A 226 1.11 0.19 26.76
C SER A 226 -0.17 -0.08 25.97
N THR A 227 -0.98 0.96 25.77
CA THR A 227 -2.27 0.90 25.07
C THR A 227 -2.51 2.21 24.34
N VAL A 228 -2.95 2.13 23.09
CA VAL A 228 -3.34 3.30 22.28
C VAL A 228 -4.77 3.08 21.79
N PRO A 229 -5.72 3.96 22.15
CA PRO A 229 -7.08 3.89 21.62
C PRO A 229 -7.08 4.05 20.10
N LYS A 230 -7.93 3.29 19.40
CA LYS A 230 -8.07 3.43 17.94
C LYS A 230 -8.45 4.86 17.53
N SER A 231 -9.26 5.55 18.33
CA SER A 231 -9.61 6.97 18.10
C SER A 231 -8.38 7.87 17.95
N ASP A 232 -7.33 7.61 18.73
CA ASP A 232 -6.13 8.43 18.75
C ASP A 232 -5.25 8.09 17.53
N VAL A 233 -5.23 6.81 17.14
CA VAL A 233 -4.62 6.36 15.88
C VAL A 233 -5.28 7.06 14.70
N LEU A 234 -6.61 7.09 14.65
CA LEU A 234 -7.38 7.72 13.58
C LEU A 234 -7.18 9.24 13.55
N LEU A 235 -7.12 9.89 14.72
CA LEU A 235 -6.93 11.33 14.83
C LEU A 235 -5.54 11.75 14.34
N GLU A 236 -4.50 11.00 14.71
CA GLU A 236 -3.11 11.41 14.51
C GLU A 236 -2.52 10.89 13.18
N LEU A 237 -2.87 9.66 12.79
CA LEU A 237 -2.32 9.01 11.59
C LEU A 237 -3.30 9.03 10.41
N GLY A 238 -4.60 8.99 10.69
CA GLY A 238 -5.67 8.92 9.69
C GLY A 238 -6.03 7.49 9.28
N ASN A 239 -7.08 7.37 8.48
CA ASN A 239 -7.50 6.15 7.79
C ASN A 239 -8.15 6.45 6.43
N GLY A 240 -7.69 7.53 5.77
CA GLY A 240 -8.30 8.05 4.55
C GLY A 240 -7.55 7.67 3.27
N ILE A 241 -8.12 8.06 2.14
CA ILE A 241 -7.55 7.82 0.80
C ILE A 241 -6.28 8.63 0.50
N ALA A 242 -5.92 9.60 1.34
CA ALA A 242 -4.69 10.38 1.19
C ALA A 242 -3.49 9.52 1.60
N ALA A 243 -2.41 9.54 0.82
CA ALA A 243 -1.22 8.73 1.14
C ALA A 243 -0.65 9.04 2.53
N LEU A 244 -0.70 10.31 2.93
CA LEU A 244 -0.29 10.72 4.27
C LEU A 244 -1.16 10.05 5.34
N GLU A 245 -2.45 9.85 5.10
CA GLU A 245 -3.46 9.31 6.02
C GLU A 245 -3.60 7.78 6.02
N SER A 246 -2.91 7.09 5.13
CA SER A 246 -2.99 5.62 5.03
C SER A 246 -1.63 4.93 5.18
N VAL A 247 -0.56 5.46 4.56
CA VAL A 247 0.76 4.80 4.58
C VAL A 247 1.35 4.71 6.00
N PRO A 248 1.39 5.80 6.80
CA PRO A 248 1.84 5.70 8.19
C PRO A 248 0.95 4.77 9.02
N THR A 249 -0.36 4.78 8.79
CA THR A 249 -1.33 3.90 9.48
C THR A 249 -1.08 2.42 9.17
N ALA A 250 -0.74 2.08 7.93
CA ALA A 250 -0.34 0.73 7.54
C ALA A 250 0.96 0.29 8.25
N ILE A 251 1.96 1.16 8.30
CA ILE A 251 3.23 0.91 9.01
C ILE A 251 2.99 0.73 10.51
N TYR A 252 2.18 1.59 11.13
CA TYR A 252 1.79 1.44 12.53
C TYR A 252 1.10 0.12 12.79
N SER A 253 0.15 -0.26 11.93
CA SER A 253 -0.61 -1.52 12.05
C SER A 253 0.30 -2.74 12.00
N PHE A 254 1.31 -2.73 11.12
CA PHE A 254 2.36 -3.74 11.08
C PHE A 254 3.16 -3.79 12.40
N LEU A 255 3.78 -2.67 12.80
CA LEU A 255 4.68 -2.62 13.96
C LEU A 255 3.97 -2.90 15.29
N ARG A 256 2.72 -2.44 15.43
CA ARG A 256 1.88 -2.70 16.60
C ARG A 256 1.59 -4.18 16.74
N SER A 257 1.22 -4.83 15.63
CA SER A 257 0.75 -6.22 15.62
C SER A 257 1.87 -7.26 15.69
N MET A 258 3.14 -6.83 15.72
CA MET A 258 4.27 -7.71 16.06
C MET A 258 4.17 -8.26 17.50
N LYS A 259 3.36 -7.64 18.35
CA LYS A 259 3.01 -8.13 19.69
C LYS A 259 1.54 -8.58 19.73
N SER A 260 1.20 -9.41 20.72
CA SER A 260 -0.19 -9.81 20.96
C SER A 260 -1.08 -8.60 21.23
N ASP A 261 -2.33 -8.73 20.81
CA ASP A 261 -3.38 -7.74 21.00
C ASP A 261 -4.50 -8.39 21.82
N PRO A 262 -4.85 -7.89 23.02
CA PRO A 262 -5.93 -8.45 23.83
C PRO A 262 -7.28 -8.54 23.12
N ASP A 263 -7.51 -7.70 22.11
CA ASP A 263 -8.75 -7.67 21.33
C ASP A 263 -8.74 -8.63 20.13
N ILE A 264 -7.60 -9.27 19.82
CA ILE A 264 -7.47 -10.21 18.69
C ILE A 264 -7.04 -11.57 19.24
N PRO A 265 -7.84 -12.64 19.06
CA PRO A 265 -7.51 -13.96 19.58
C PRO A 265 -6.11 -14.47 19.18
N ASP A 266 -5.39 -15.06 20.13
CA ASP A 266 -4.01 -15.54 19.94
C ASP A 266 -3.86 -16.69 18.93
N HIS A 267 -4.96 -17.30 18.47
CA HIS A 267 -4.91 -18.32 17.41
C HIS A 267 -4.62 -17.72 16.02
N TYR A 268 -4.78 -16.41 15.86
CA TYR A 268 -4.36 -15.70 14.65
C TYR A 268 -2.85 -15.42 14.69
N ASN A 269 -2.16 -15.77 13.60
CA ASN A 269 -0.75 -15.45 13.44
C ASN A 269 -0.52 -13.93 13.28
N ASN A 270 0.75 -13.49 13.21
CA ASN A 270 1.03 -12.06 13.18
C ASN A 270 0.53 -11.38 11.91
N LEU A 271 0.65 -12.03 10.74
CA LEU A 271 0.12 -11.51 9.48
C LEU A 271 -1.40 -11.32 9.56
N GLN A 272 -2.14 -12.33 10.04
CA GLN A 272 -3.59 -12.23 10.21
C GLN A 272 -3.95 -11.10 11.19
N ARG A 273 -3.19 -10.97 12.30
CA ARG A 273 -3.39 -9.90 13.30
C ARG A 273 -3.23 -8.50 12.68
N VAL A 274 -2.23 -8.30 11.82
CA VAL A 274 -2.03 -7.03 11.09
C VAL A 274 -3.28 -6.66 10.30
N ILE A 275 -3.82 -7.62 9.54
CA ILE A 275 -4.96 -7.40 8.64
C ILE A 275 -6.25 -7.17 9.41
N ILE A 276 -6.52 -8.00 10.42
CA ILE A 276 -7.65 -7.81 11.35
C ILE A 276 -7.58 -6.39 11.94
N TYR A 277 -6.40 -5.96 12.39
CA TYR A 277 -6.23 -4.64 12.98
C TYR A 277 -6.51 -3.52 11.96
N CYS A 278 -5.94 -3.59 10.75
CA CYS A 278 -6.18 -2.61 9.69
C CYS A 278 -7.67 -2.44 9.38
N ILE A 279 -8.38 -3.54 9.14
CA ILE A 279 -9.82 -3.51 8.82
C ILE A 279 -10.59 -2.88 9.98
N SER A 280 -10.19 -3.19 11.23
CA SER A 280 -10.84 -2.64 12.42
C SER A 280 -10.64 -1.14 12.66
N LEU A 281 -9.77 -0.48 11.89
CA LEU A 281 -9.61 0.99 11.89
C LEU A 281 -10.65 1.68 10.99
N GLY A 282 -11.35 0.95 10.11
CA GLY A 282 -12.30 1.54 9.16
C GLY A 282 -11.64 2.50 8.17
N GLY A 283 -12.46 3.23 7.41
CA GLY A 283 -11.98 4.16 6.38
C GLY A 283 -11.59 3.43 5.10
N ASP A 284 -10.40 3.74 4.59
CA ASP A 284 -9.84 3.16 3.37
C ASP A 284 -9.17 1.80 3.65
N THR A 285 -9.99 0.85 4.11
CA THR A 285 -9.51 -0.38 4.74
C THR A 285 -8.77 -1.31 3.81
N ASP A 286 -9.06 -1.28 2.51
CA ASP A 286 -8.47 -2.14 1.47
C ASP A 286 -7.05 -1.72 1.24
N THR A 287 -6.84 -0.43 0.96
CA THR A 287 -5.52 0.12 0.70
C THR A 287 -4.64 0.04 1.94
N ILE A 288 -5.17 0.34 3.13
CA ILE A 288 -4.40 0.23 4.38
C ILE A 288 -4.01 -1.24 4.64
N ALA A 289 -4.93 -2.19 4.48
CA ALA A 289 -4.65 -3.61 4.67
C ALA A 289 -3.70 -4.18 3.60
N THR A 290 -3.84 -3.80 2.34
CA THR A 290 -2.94 -4.16 1.23
C THR A 290 -1.51 -3.69 1.53
N MET A 291 -1.34 -2.43 1.94
CA MET A 291 -0.03 -1.87 2.25
C MET A 291 0.60 -2.51 3.51
N ALA A 292 -0.18 -2.69 4.58
CA ALA A 292 0.30 -3.32 5.81
C ALA A 292 0.62 -4.81 5.59
N GLY A 293 -0.21 -5.48 4.80
CA GLY A 293 -0.05 -6.87 4.35
C GLY A 293 1.21 -7.06 3.54
N ALA A 294 1.52 -6.15 2.61
CA ALA A 294 2.77 -6.20 1.85
C ALA A 294 4.01 -6.11 2.76
N ILE A 295 3.98 -5.26 3.79
CA ILE A 295 5.07 -5.14 4.78
C ILE A 295 5.15 -6.42 5.62
N ALA A 296 4.01 -6.87 6.17
CA ALA A 296 3.94 -8.07 7.00
C ALA A 296 4.35 -9.34 6.24
N GLY A 297 3.93 -9.48 4.99
CA GLY A 297 4.27 -10.60 4.13
C GLY A 297 5.76 -10.66 3.77
N ALA A 298 6.36 -9.50 3.51
CA ALA A 298 7.81 -9.40 3.33
C ALA A 298 8.59 -9.78 4.59
N TYR A 299 8.08 -9.42 5.79
CA TYR A 299 8.77 -9.67 7.05
C TYR A 299 8.58 -11.10 7.58
N TYR A 300 7.36 -11.63 7.52
CA TYR A 300 7.01 -12.94 8.09
C TYR A 300 7.12 -14.09 7.09
N GLY A 301 7.19 -13.79 5.80
CA GLY A 301 7.23 -14.79 4.74
C GLY A 301 5.88 -15.47 4.49
N GLU A 302 5.90 -16.37 3.51
CA GLU A 302 4.74 -17.13 3.06
C GLU A 302 4.18 -18.07 4.13
N GLU A 303 5.02 -18.51 5.09
CA GLU A 303 4.62 -19.41 6.17
C GLU A 303 3.48 -18.85 7.05
N GLN A 304 3.32 -17.53 7.09
CA GLN A 304 2.23 -16.88 7.83
C GLN A 304 1.02 -16.54 6.96
N VAL A 305 0.99 -16.93 5.69
CA VAL A 305 -0.18 -16.82 4.81
C VAL A 305 -1.03 -18.09 4.98
N PRO A 306 -2.21 -18.02 5.61
CA PRO A 306 -3.04 -19.20 5.80
C PRO A 306 -3.60 -19.67 4.44
N PRO A 307 -3.52 -20.97 4.10
CA PRO A 307 -4.05 -21.48 2.83
C PRO A 307 -5.55 -21.17 2.63
N CYS A 308 -6.33 -21.18 3.70
CA CYS A 308 -7.75 -20.84 3.62
C CYS A 308 -8.01 -19.35 3.29
N TRP A 309 -7.08 -18.46 3.64
CA TRP A 309 -7.19 -17.03 3.35
C TRP A 309 -6.78 -16.74 1.91
N GLU A 310 -5.63 -17.23 1.47
CA GLU A 310 -5.18 -17.00 0.09
C GLU A 310 -6.14 -17.63 -0.94
N GLN A 311 -6.64 -18.85 -0.69
CA GLN A 311 -7.50 -19.56 -1.64
C GLN A 311 -8.88 -18.91 -1.79
N SER A 312 -9.28 -18.08 -0.82
CA SER A 312 -10.49 -17.28 -0.92
C SER A 312 -10.37 -16.09 -1.87
N CYS A 313 -9.15 -15.71 -2.27
CA CYS A 313 -8.89 -14.51 -3.06
C CYS A 313 -8.93 -14.79 -4.57
N GLU A 314 -9.59 -13.91 -5.32
CA GLU A 314 -9.51 -13.89 -6.78
C GLU A 314 -8.05 -13.77 -7.24
N ALA A 315 -7.67 -14.55 -8.25
CA ALA A 315 -6.34 -14.52 -8.86
C ALA A 315 -5.17 -14.83 -7.91
N PHE A 316 -5.39 -15.54 -6.79
CA PHE A 316 -4.30 -15.92 -5.89
C PHE A 316 -3.21 -16.76 -6.59
N GLN A 317 -3.60 -17.73 -7.45
CA GLN A 317 -2.61 -18.52 -8.20
C GLN A 317 -1.77 -17.65 -9.15
N GLU A 318 -2.38 -16.63 -9.76
CA GLU A 318 -1.63 -15.71 -10.61
C GLU A 318 -0.66 -14.85 -9.79
N THR A 319 -1.11 -14.38 -8.63
CA THR A 319 -0.26 -13.64 -7.69
C THR A 319 0.95 -14.47 -7.24
N GLU A 320 0.75 -15.76 -6.97
CA GLU A 320 1.83 -16.70 -6.63
C GLU A 320 2.82 -16.85 -7.80
N MET A 321 2.32 -17.10 -9.01
CA MET A 321 3.17 -17.19 -10.20
C MET A 321 3.98 -15.91 -10.44
N LEU A 322 3.34 -14.74 -10.33
CA LEU A 322 4.02 -13.44 -10.49
C LEU A 322 5.08 -13.21 -9.41
N ALA A 323 4.83 -13.62 -8.16
CA ALA A 323 5.81 -13.53 -7.09
C ALA A 323 7.03 -14.43 -7.34
N ASN A 324 6.82 -15.66 -7.82
CA ASN A 324 7.91 -16.57 -8.19
C ASN A 324 8.75 -16.00 -9.34
N SER A 325 8.12 -15.45 -10.38
CA SER A 325 8.84 -14.79 -11.47
C SER A 325 9.60 -13.54 -11.02
N LEU A 326 9.08 -12.76 -10.06
CA LEU A 326 9.81 -11.63 -9.50
C LEU A 326 11.04 -12.08 -8.72
N HIS A 327 10.93 -13.17 -7.95
CA HIS A 327 12.05 -13.74 -7.23
C HIS A 327 13.15 -14.21 -8.20
N GLU A 328 12.78 -14.88 -9.30
CA GLU A 328 13.74 -15.24 -10.36
C GLU A 328 14.45 -14.00 -10.94
N LEU A 329 13.69 -12.93 -11.23
CA LEU A 329 14.26 -11.67 -11.72
C LEU A 329 15.20 -11.01 -10.70
N TYR A 330 14.84 -11.04 -9.41
CA TYR A 330 15.69 -10.56 -8.34
C TYR A 330 17.01 -11.34 -8.25
N CYS A 331 16.95 -12.69 -8.29
CA CYS A 331 18.14 -13.53 -8.26
C CYS A 331 19.09 -13.28 -9.45
N GLN A 332 18.57 -12.89 -10.63
CA GLN A 332 19.39 -12.53 -11.79
C GLN A 332 20.14 -11.19 -11.62
N ARG A 333 19.75 -10.38 -10.63
CA ARG A 333 20.33 -9.05 -10.37
C ARG A 333 21.38 -9.05 -9.26
N LEU A 334 21.52 -10.14 -8.51
CA LEU A 334 22.57 -10.36 -7.51
C LEU A 334 23.88 -10.78 -8.19
#